data_AF-A0A2E3JRJ1-F1
#
_entry.id   AF-A0A2E3JRJ1-F1
#
_cell.length_a   1.000
_cell.length_b   1.000
_cell.length_c   1.000
_cell.angle_alpha   90.00
_cell.angle_beta   90.00
_cell.angle_gamma   90.00
#
_symmetry.space_group_name_H-M   'P 1'
#
loop_
_entity.id
_entity.type
_entity.pdbx_description
1 polymer ?
#
loop_
_entity_poly.entity_id
_entity_poly.type
_entity_poly.pdbx_seq_one_letter_code
_entity_poly.pdbx_strand_id
1 'polypeptide(L)'
;MPFKEKDRPRDDDYFFAEDYAGVNECKDAIITLRLRNSRDDSIEPMELNIALDDNHAVDIWYQRFKHELETKAFLRKEHVFMGESTLTTEDMIEKVNNTLDHISKFDFVAEQWTRWPDYVKADQRNVLDQPLRNNPDISERLSIEDFKDGNDNKKMNVIHNYFPMLSGPAERTTAHLYVASPDVQASICRLNLEVHELHTTLQNDEQADFNMHINVSWQRAPKKLPELPDCFNDLFTKYAKFGDVLLGYPQIGKTHIEAYAEDDEELEDEHVEPIKFLSGDMLIKFATDQHESWVKGFDEWLVEQGLDPEDKKGRYGFAKLGRVVDADLEFVENNISGKYDDIDRISVDGKHYYYDYSRFDDDYEERFLGYLHD
;
A
#
# COMPACT_ATOMS: atom_id res chain seq x y z
N MET A 1 -2.06 0.67 36.54
CA MET A 1 -2.65 -0.69 36.57
C MET A 1 -2.06 -1.45 35.38
N PRO A 2 -1.48 -2.64 35.54
CA PRO A 2 -0.97 -3.38 34.40
C PRO A 2 -2.16 -3.95 33.63
N PHE A 3 -2.19 -3.71 32.32
CA PHE A 3 -3.11 -4.39 31.41
C PHE A 3 -2.73 -5.87 31.40
N LYS A 4 -3.61 -6.73 31.92
CA LYS A 4 -3.61 -8.13 31.55
C LYS A 4 -4.33 -8.22 30.21
N GLU A 5 -3.60 -8.40 29.12
CA GLU A 5 -4.18 -9.02 27.94
C GLU A 5 -4.71 -10.38 28.40
N LYS A 6 -6.04 -10.49 28.42
CA LYS A 6 -6.67 -11.81 28.41
C LYS A 6 -6.46 -12.33 27.00
N ASP A 7 -5.93 -13.55 26.88
CA ASP A 7 -6.03 -14.37 25.68
C ASP A 7 -7.52 -14.48 25.29
N ARG A 8 -8.02 -13.50 24.53
CA ARG A 8 -9.18 -13.68 23.68
C ARG A 8 -8.61 -14.28 22.39
N PRO A 9 -9.28 -15.28 21.79
CA PRO A 9 -9.04 -15.58 20.38
C PRO A 9 -9.04 -14.25 19.63
N ARG A 10 -8.09 -14.03 18.72
CA ARG A 10 -8.15 -12.82 17.91
C ARG A 10 -9.48 -12.88 17.18
N ASP A 11 -10.24 -11.79 17.11
CA ASP A 11 -11.50 -11.78 16.36
C ASP A 11 -11.27 -12.20 14.88
N ASP A 12 -10.01 -12.20 14.42
CA ASP A 12 -9.52 -12.71 13.13
C ASP A 12 -9.36 -14.24 13.04
N ASP A 13 -9.27 -14.98 14.16
CA ASP A 13 -9.17 -16.45 14.15
C ASP A 13 -10.44 -17.12 13.58
N TYR A 14 -11.53 -16.36 13.47
CA TYR A 14 -12.82 -16.82 12.92
C TYR A 14 -12.83 -16.98 11.40
N PHE A 15 -11.92 -16.36 10.65
CA PHE A 15 -11.93 -16.45 9.18
C PHE A 15 -11.50 -17.82 8.63
N PHE A 16 -10.78 -18.62 9.42
CA PHE A 16 -10.14 -19.86 8.95
C PHE A 16 -10.62 -21.12 9.68
N ALA A 17 -11.72 -21.05 10.43
CA ALA A 17 -12.36 -22.26 10.93
C ALA A 17 -12.79 -23.13 9.73
N GLU A 18 -12.57 -24.45 9.81
CA GLU A 18 -12.80 -25.45 8.74
C GLU A 18 -14.23 -25.45 8.14
N ASP A 19 -15.15 -24.67 8.70
CA ASP A 19 -16.54 -24.52 8.28
C ASP A 19 -16.74 -23.69 6.98
N TYR A 20 -15.70 -23.04 6.44
CA TYR A 20 -15.78 -22.26 5.19
C TYR A 20 -15.60 -23.08 3.90
N ALA A 21 -15.37 -24.38 4.01
CA ALA A 21 -15.29 -25.27 2.86
C ALA A 21 -16.68 -25.47 2.21
N GLY A 22 -17.06 -24.61 1.26
CA GLY A 22 -18.15 -24.90 0.31
C GLY A 22 -19.13 -23.79 -0.03
N VAL A 23 -18.96 -22.56 0.47
CA VAL A 23 -19.81 -21.43 0.05
C VAL A 23 -19.04 -20.57 -0.95
N ASN A 24 -19.45 -20.63 -2.22
CA ASN A 24 -18.94 -19.80 -3.29
C ASN A 24 -19.71 -18.47 -3.28
N GLU A 25 -19.38 -17.60 -2.32
CA GLU A 25 -20.08 -16.33 -2.09
C GLU A 25 -19.71 -15.25 -3.10
N CYS A 26 -18.52 -15.31 -3.71
CA CYS A 26 -18.08 -14.29 -4.67
C CYS A 26 -18.60 -14.54 -6.09
N LYS A 27 -19.15 -15.73 -6.38
CA LYS A 27 -19.74 -16.02 -7.68
C LYS A 27 -20.85 -15.04 -8.01
N ASP A 28 -20.68 -14.34 -9.12
CA ASP A 28 -21.55 -13.25 -9.59
C ASP A 28 -21.60 -12.01 -8.68
N ALA A 29 -20.72 -11.92 -7.68
CA ALA A 29 -20.59 -10.73 -6.85
C ALA A 29 -20.00 -9.57 -7.67
N ILE A 30 -20.64 -8.42 -7.55
CA ILE A 30 -20.17 -7.16 -8.13
C ILE A 30 -19.82 -6.21 -6.99
N ILE A 31 -18.57 -5.74 -6.98
CA ILE A 31 -18.14 -4.63 -6.14
C ILE A 31 -18.32 -3.35 -6.95
N THR A 32 -19.03 -2.37 -6.39
CA THR A 32 -19.18 -1.05 -7.01
C THR A 32 -18.47 0.01 -6.18
N LEU A 33 -17.48 0.66 -6.78
CA LEU A 33 -16.80 1.83 -6.22
C LEU A 33 -17.46 3.09 -6.76
N ARG A 34 -17.85 4.02 -5.88
CA ARG A 34 -18.29 5.35 -6.29
C ARG A 34 -17.11 6.31 -6.20
N LEU A 35 -16.62 6.70 -7.38
CA LEU A 35 -15.56 7.68 -7.56
C LEU A 35 -16.15 9.08 -7.49
N ARG A 36 -15.48 10.00 -6.80
CA ARG A 36 -15.86 11.42 -6.74
C ARG A 36 -14.65 12.32 -6.92
N ASN A 37 -14.90 13.56 -7.34
CA ASN A 37 -13.93 14.63 -7.18
C ASN A 37 -14.23 15.33 -5.86
N SER A 38 -13.30 15.26 -4.92
CA SER A 38 -13.50 15.84 -3.59
C SER A 38 -13.21 17.34 -3.51
N ARG A 39 -12.76 17.96 -4.61
CA ARG A 39 -12.44 19.38 -4.71
C ARG A 39 -13.35 20.17 -5.65
N ASP A 40 -14.09 19.49 -6.52
CA ASP A 40 -15.01 20.08 -7.48
C ASP A 40 -16.34 19.32 -7.49
N ASP A 41 -17.30 19.82 -6.70
CA ASP A 41 -18.65 19.28 -6.58
C ASP A 41 -19.47 19.37 -7.89
N SER A 42 -18.98 20.05 -8.93
CA SER A 42 -19.64 20.09 -10.24
C SER A 42 -19.39 18.84 -11.09
N ILE A 43 -18.38 18.03 -10.72
CA ILE A 43 -18.09 16.76 -11.37
C ILE A 43 -19.00 15.69 -10.77
N GLU A 44 -19.93 15.20 -11.58
CA GLU A 44 -20.84 14.13 -11.16
C GLU A 44 -20.07 12.84 -10.79
N PRO A 45 -20.38 12.22 -9.64
CA PRO A 45 -19.77 10.97 -9.22
C PRO A 45 -20.06 9.83 -10.20
N MET A 46 -19.09 8.93 -10.34
CA MET A 46 -19.14 7.81 -11.26
C MET A 46 -19.06 6.48 -10.51
N GLU A 47 -19.74 5.46 -11.04
CA GLU A 47 -19.68 4.10 -10.50
C GLU A 47 -18.75 3.24 -11.36
N LEU A 48 -17.78 2.61 -10.71
CA LEU A 48 -16.87 1.64 -11.30
C LEU A 48 -17.24 0.25 -10.77
N ASN A 49 -17.59 -0.66 -11.68
CA ASN A 49 -18.01 -2.01 -11.32
C ASN A 49 -16.88 -3.02 -11.52
N ILE A 50 -16.73 -3.94 -10.57
CA ILE A 50 -15.70 -4.97 -10.55
C ILE A 50 -16.41 -6.32 -10.45
N ALA A 51 -16.07 -7.23 -11.36
CA ALA A 51 -16.46 -8.64 -11.31
C ALA A 51 -15.30 -9.46 -10.77
N LEU A 52 -15.58 -10.34 -9.81
CA LEU A 52 -14.59 -11.24 -9.21
C LEU A 52 -14.50 -12.56 -9.99
N ASP A 53 -13.31 -13.15 -10.00
CA ASP A 53 -13.08 -14.47 -10.63
C ASP A 53 -13.69 -15.59 -9.76
N ASP A 54 -14.31 -16.59 -10.40
CA ASP A 54 -14.89 -17.78 -9.74
C ASP A 54 -13.76 -18.71 -9.23
N ASN A 55 -13.21 -18.38 -8.07
CA ASN A 55 -12.07 -19.07 -7.46
C ASN A 55 -12.16 -19.07 -5.93
N HIS A 56 -11.84 -20.20 -5.30
CA HIS A 56 -11.91 -20.38 -3.84
C HIS A 56 -11.01 -19.39 -3.05
N ALA A 57 -9.83 -19.06 -3.55
CA ALA A 57 -8.98 -18.07 -2.89
C ALA A 57 -9.60 -16.66 -2.98
N VAL A 58 -10.27 -16.34 -4.09
CA VAL A 58 -11.00 -15.08 -4.26
C VAL A 58 -12.23 -15.01 -3.32
N ASP A 59 -12.93 -16.13 -3.09
CA ASP A 59 -13.99 -16.20 -2.07
C ASP A 59 -13.46 -15.83 -0.67
N ILE A 60 -12.30 -16.39 -0.30
CA ILE A 60 -11.66 -16.11 1.01
C ILE A 60 -11.29 -14.63 1.11
N TRP A 61 -10.68 -14.06 0.07
CA TRP A 61 -10.39 -12.63 0.03
C TRP A 61 -11.66 -11.78 0.11
N TYR A 62 -12.74 -12.15 -0.60
CA TYR A 62 -13.99 -11.40 -0.58
C TYR A 62 -14.63 -11.36 0.83
N GLN A 63 -14.51 -12.44 1.61
CA GLN A 63 -14.92 -12.41 3.02
C GLN A 63 -14.10 -11.41 3.85
N ARG A 64 -12.78 -11.39 3.65
CA ARG A 64 -11.91 -10.41 4.33
C ARG A 64 -12.26 -8.98 3.90
N PHE A 65 -12.49 -8.74 2.62
CA PHE A 65 -12.94 -7.46 2.08
C PHE A 65 -14.23 -6.98 2.75
N LYS A 66 -15.27 -7.84 2.80
CA LYS A 66 -16.52 -7.51 3.50
C LYS A 66 -16.30 -7.20 4.97
N HIS A 67 -15.39 -7.90 5.63
CA HIS A 67 -15.05 -7.60 7.03
C HIS A 67 -14.47 -6.21 7.21
N GLU A 68 -13.58 -5.76 6.32
CA GLU A 68 -13.06 -4.38 6.39
C GLU A 68 -14.20 -3.36 6.26
N LEU A 69 -15.16 -3.62 5.36
CA LEU A 69 -16.35 -2.78 5.21
C LEU A 69 -17.24 -2.78 6.46
N GLU A 70 -17.54 -3.96 7.01
CA GLU A 70 -18.44 -4.13 8.16
C GLU A 70 -17.85 -3.60 9.48
N THR A 71 -16.54 -3.69 9.64
CA THR A 71 -15.83 -3.09 10.79
C THR A 71 -15.66 -1.58 10.66
N LYS A 72 -16.02 -1.00 9.51
CA LYS A 72 -15.78 0.42 9.19
C LYS A 72 -14.31 0.79 9.40
N ALA A 73 -13.45 -0.10 8.92
CA ALA A 73 -12.04 0.15 8.77
C ALA A 73 -11.78 1.53 8.15
N PHE A 74 -10.76 2.25 8.62
CA PHE A 74 -10.40 3.52 8.00
C PHE A 74 -9.82 3.27 6.60
N LEU A 75 -10.57 3.62 5.57
CA LEU A 75 -10.13 3.56 4.18
C LEU A 75 -9.11 4.68 3.96
N ARG A 76 -7.89 4.31 3.59
CA ARG A 76 -6.80 5.24 3.27
C ARG A 76 -7.12 5.96 1.98
N LYS A 77 -6.98 7.28 1.98
CA LYS A 77 -7.26 8.15 0.82
C LYS A 77 -5.99 8.62 0.10
N GLU A 78 -4.82 8.38 0.69
CA GLU A 78 -3.55 9.00 0.26
C GLU A 78 -3.02 8.47 -1.08
N HIS A 79 -3.47 7.31 -1.57
CA HIS A 79 -3.04 6.72 -2.85
C HIS A 79 -4.17 6.09 -3.64
N VAL A 80 -5.39 6.61 -3.47
CA VAL A 80 -6.55 6.02 -4.14
C VAL A 80 -6.38 6.10 -5.65
N PHE A 81 -5.78 7.16 -6.18
CA PHE A 81 -5.45 7.32 -7.59
C PHE A 81 -3.95 7.54 -7.73
N MET A 82 -3.19 6.46 -7.88
CA MET A 82 -1.79 6.56 -8.30
C MET A 82 -1.78 6.69 -9.82
N GLY A 83 -1.04 7.63 -10.37
CA GLY A 83 -1.01 7.90 -11.81
C GLY A 83 -1.44 9.32 -12.14
N GLU A 84 -2.06 10.00 -11.19
CA GLU A 84 -2.76 11.25 -11.45
C GLU A 84 -2.64 12.18 -10.26
N SER A 85 -1.41 12.62 -10.00
CA SER A 85 -1.22 13.70 -9.06
C SER A 85 -1.73 14.99 -9.68
N THR A 86 -2.63 15.67 -9.00
CA THR A 86 -2.95 17.07 -9.32
C THR A 86 -1.93 18.05 -8.77
N LEU A 87 -0.91 17.55 -8.08
CA LEU A 87 0.23 18.32 -7.61
C LEU A 87 1.32 18.26 -8.68
N THR A 88 2.02 19.37 -8.88
CA THR A 88 3.16 19.39 -9.79
C THR A 88 4.34 18.60 -9.18
N THR A 89 5.29 18.19 -10.02
CA THR A 89 6.54 17.59 -9.56
C THR A 89 7.24 18.49 -8.53
N GLU A 90 7.23 19.82 -8.72
CA GLU A 90 7.77 20.78 -7.75
C GLU A 90 7.00 20.78 -6.41
N ASP A 91 5.67 20.75 -6.43
CA ASP A 91 4.85 20.68 -5.22
C ASP A 91 5.16 19.38 -4.43
N MET A 92 5.33 18.27 -5.15
CA MET A 92 5.64 16.97 -4.54
C MET A 92 7.05 16.95 -3.93
N ILE A 93 8.05 17.51 -4.62
CA ILE A 93 9.41 17.67 -4.09
C ILE A 93 9.39 18.51 -2.81
N GLU A 94 8.64 19.62 -2.79
CA GLU A 94 8.51 20.46 -1.61
C GLU A 94 7.88 19.69 -0.44
N LYS A 95 6.81 18.92 -0.69
CA LYS A 95 6.16 18.10 0.34
C LYS A 95 7.10 17.06 0.93
N VAL A 96 7.77 16.25 0.09
CA VAL A 96 8.75 15.25 0.53
C VAL A 96 9.85 15.89 1.37
N ASN A 97 10.43 17.00 0.90
CA ASN A 97 11.49 17.70 1.62
C ASN A 97 11.02 18.27 2.96
N ASN A 98 9.80 18.82 3.03
CA ASN A 98 9.22 19.32 4.27
C ASN A 98 9.00 18.19 5.29
N THR A 99 8.55 17.02 4.84
CA THR A 99 8.41 15.82 5.67
C THR A 99 9.77 15.34 6.19
N LEU A 100 10.78 15.24 5.32
CA LEU A 100 12.16 14.88 5.72
C LEU A 100 12.74 15.88 6.73
N ASP A 101 12.51 17.16 6.50
CA ASP A 101 12.90 18.24 7.41
C ASP A 101 12.28 18.08 8.79
N HIS A 102 10.98 17.78 8.85
CA HIS A 102 10.28 17.58 10.10
C HIS A 102 10.86 16.38 10.88
N ILE A 103 11.06 15.24 10.22
CA ILE A 103 11.63 14.04 10.83
C ILE A 103 13.07 14.32 11.32
N SER A 104 13.90 14.94 10.48
CA SER A 104 15.33 15.22 10.78
C SER A 104 15.56 16.15 11.97
N LYS A 105 14.58 17.00 12.30
CA LYS A 105 14.63 17.92 13.45
C LYS A 105 14.27 17.25 14.78
N PHE A 106 13.70 16.04 14.74
CA PHE A 106 13.35 15.29 15.94
C PHE A 106 14.58 14.63 16.56
N ASP A 107 14.84 14.90 17.84
CA ASP A 107 15.96 14.32 18.57
C ASP A 107 15.55 12.98 19.20
N PHE A 108 15.57 11.92 18.39
CA PHE A 108 15.26 10.55 18.83
C PHE A 108 16.12 10.11 20.02
N VAL A 109 17.40 10.49 20.06
CA VAL A 109 18.29 10.10 21.16
C VAL A 109 17.90 10.77 22.47
N ALA A 110 17.55 12.06 22.45
CA ALA A 110 17.09 12.75 23.65
C ALA A 110 15.71 12.26 24.10
N GLU A 111 14.78 12.09 23.16
CA GLU A 111 13.40 11.70 23.43
C GLU A 111 13.25 10.24 23.84
N GLN A 112 14.20 9.36 23.50
CA GLN A 112 14.09 7.96 23.90
C GLN A 112 13.95 7.79 25.41
N TRP A 113 14.57 8.66 26.23
CA TRP A 113 14.57 8.52 27.68
C TRP A 113 13.26 8.94 28.33
N THR A 114 12.50 9.84 27.69
CA THR A 114 11.16 10.22 28.14
C THR A 114 10.17 9.08 27.89
N ARG A 115 10.39 8.31 26.81
CA ARG A 115 9.53 7.20 26.36
C ARG A 115 10.07 5.81 26.70
N TRP A 116 11.29 5.72 27.21
CA TRP A 116 11.98 4.46 27.56
C TRP A 116 11.19 3.58 28.53
N PRO A 117 10.51 4.12 29.56
CA PRO A 117 9.70 3.29 30.45
C PRO A 117 8.54 2.59 29.74
N ASP A 118 8.01 3.20 28.67
CA ASP A 118 6.96 2.59 27.86
C ASP A 118 7.58 1.61 26.86
N TYR A 119 8.75 1.93 26.30
CA TYR A 119 9.55 1.03 25.48
C TYR A 119 9.84 -0.31 26.18
N VAL A 120 10.26 -0.26 27.46
CA VAL A 120 10.52 -1.47 28.25
C VAL A 120 9.23 -2.26 28.57
N LYS A 121 8.07 -1.59 28.62
CA LYS A 121 6.77 -2.25 28.86
C LYS A 121 6.14 -2.81 27.58
N ALA A 122 6.39 -2.22 26.41
CA ALA A 122 5.73 -2.53 25.14
C ALA A 122 6.26 -3.80 24.44
N ASP A 123 7.10 -4.58 25.10
CA ASP A 123 7.71 -5.85 24.67
C ASP A 123 9.02 -5.70 23.87
N GLN A 124 10.16 -5.87 24.57
CA GLN A 124 11.50 -5.91 23.98
C GLN A 124 11.68 -6.97 22.88
N ARG A 125 10.73 -7.91 22.73
CA ARG A 125 10.78 -8.94 21.68
C ARG A 125 10.40 -8.44 20.29
N ASN A 126 9.71 -7.30 20.21
CA ASN A 126 9.15 -6.79 18.94
C ASN A 126 9.85 -5.52 18.44
N VAL A 127 10.93 -5.09 19.10
CA VAL A 127 11.76 -3.97 18.66
C VAL A 127 13.10 -4.50 18.15
N LEU A 128 13.52 -4.03 16.97
CA LEU A 128 14.78 -4.47 16.35
C LEU A 128 16.03 -3.95 17.06
N ASP A 129 15.97 -2.73 17.59
CA ASP A 129 17.18 -2.01 18.02
C ASP A 129 17.35 -1.92 19.53
N GLN A 130 18.62 -1.79 19.92
CA GLN A 130 19.01 -1.33 21.26
C GLN A 130 18.73 0.17 21.44
N PRO A 131 18.88 0.73 22.67
CA PRO A 131 18.75 2.18 22.85
C PRO A 131 19.55 2.96 21.80
N LEU A 132 18.90 3.97 21.22
CA LEU A 132 19.45 4.77 20.13
C LEU A 132 20.69 5.51 20.61
N ARG A 133 21.80 5.36 19.90
CA ARG A 133 23.05 6.04 20.24
C ARG A 133 23.24 7.34 19.46
N ASN A 134 22.70 7.38 18.26
CA ASN A 134 22.76 8.50 17.34
C ASN A 134 21.38 8.71 16.73
N ASN A 135 21.08 9.93 16.31
CA ASN A 135 19.92 10.20 15.46
C ASN A 135 20.15 9.62 14.06
N PRO A 136 19.08 9.23 13.35
CA PRO A 136 19.18 8.74 11.98
C PRO A 136 19.71 9.84 11.06
N ASP A 137 20.52 9.47 10.07
CA ASP A 137 21.04 10.40 9.08
C ASP A 137 20.03 10.55 7.93
N ILE A 138 19.23 11.63 8.00
CA ILE A 138 18.18 11.96 7.04
C ILE A 138 18.57 13.27 6.35
N SER A 139 19.73 13.29 5.71
CA SER A 139 20.32 14.49 5.11
C SER A 139 19.88 14.74 3.67
N GLU A 140 19.46 13.71 2.93
CA GLU A 140 19.14 13.86 1.52
C GLU A 140 17.91 14.73 1.29
N ARG A 141 17.94 15.55 0.24
CA ARG A 141 16.84 16.44 -0.16
C ARG A 141 16.74 16.47 -1.67
N LEU A 142 15.53 16.41 -2.19
CA LEU A 142 15.24 16.47 -3.61
C LEU A 142 15.27 17.90 -4.13
N SER A 143 15.59 18.04 -5.40
CA SER A 143 15.53 19.28 -6.18
C SER A 143 15.06 18.94 -7.59
N ILE A 144 14.52 19.92 -8.31
CA ILE A 144 14.09 19.69 -9.69
C ILE A 144 15.26 19.30 -10.60
N GLU A 145 16.48 19.71 -10.25
CA GLU A 145 17.72 19.33 -10.93
C GLU A 145 17.99 17.82 -10.88
N ASP A 146 17.57 17.12 -9.83
CA ASP A 146 17.77 15.66 -9.69
C ASP A 146 16.99 14.86 -10.76
N PHE A 147 16.04 15.50 -11.45
CA PHE A 147 15.17 14.86 -12.45
C PHE A 147 15.41 15.34 -13.89
N LYS A 148 16.38 16.24 -14.13
CA LYS A 148 16.57 16.88 -15.46
C LYS A 148 17.18 15.97 -16.54
N ASP A 149 17.92 14.93 -16.16
CA ASP A 149 18.69 14.08 -17.08
C ASP A 149 18.15 12.65 -17.20
N GLY A 150 16.86 12.46 -16.88
CA GLY A 150 16.26 11.15 -16.68
C GLY A 150 16.39 10.74 -15.21
N ASN A 151 15.24 10.57 -14.58
CA ASN A 151 15.00 10.20 -13.18
C ASN A 151 16.26 9.67 -12.44
N ASP A 152 16.88 10.46 -11.55
CA ASP A 152 17.95 9.94 -10.67
C ASP A 152 17.30 9.05 -9.60
N ASN A 153 16.91 7.84 -10.02
CA ASN A 153 16.31 6.80 -9.18
C ASN A 153 17.18 6.55 -7.94
N LYS A 154 18.49 6.81 -7.99
CA LYS A 154 19.37 6.57 -6.83
C LYS A 154 19.00 7.44 -5.63
N LYS A 155 18.73 8.72 -5.85
CA LYS A 155 18.40 9.63 -4.75
C LYS A 155 16.99 9.41 -4.23
N MET A 156 16.05 9.11 -5.14
CA MET A 156 14.71 8.66 -4.79
C MET A 156 14.74 7.37 -3.97
N ASN A 157 15.54 6.38 -4.37
CA ASN A 157 15.70 5.11 -3.65
C ASN A 157 16.31 5.34 -2.26
N VAL A 158 17.30 6.24 -2.11
CA VAL A 158 17.82 6.60 -0.77
C VAL A 158 16.71 7.19 0.11
N ILE A 159 15.91 8.09 -0.43
CA ILE A 159 14.82 8.74 0.32
C ILE A 159 13.69 7.74 0.64
N HIS A 160 13.34 6.88 -0.30
CA HIS A 160 12.36 5.79 -0.12
C HIS A 160 12.81 4.87 1.03
N ASN A 161 14.10 4.51 1.07
CA ASN A 161 14.69 3.65 2.09
C ASN A 161 14.74 4.26 3.49
N TYR A 162 14.54 5.57 3.66
CA TYR A 162 14.37 6.14 4.99
C TYR A 162 13.12 5.63 5.70
N PHE A 163 12.03 5.34 4.99
CA PHE A 163 10.82 4.81 5.61
C PHE A 163 11.05 3.44 6.28
N PRO A 164 11.52 2.39 5.59
CA PRO A 164 11.76 1.09 6.22
C PRO A 164 12.86 1.18 7.30
N MET A 165 13.89 2.02 7.13
CA MET A 165 14.88 2.29 8.17
C MET A 165 14.25 2.85 9.46
N LEU A 166 13.29 3.77 9.33
CA LEU A 166 12.65 4.43 10.47
C LEU A 166 11.49 3.64 11.06
N SER A 167 10.73 2.92 10.24
CA SER A 167 9.55 2.18 10.67
C SER A 167 9.87 0.75 11.09
N GLY A 168 10.76 0.08 10.35
CA GLY A 168 11.04 -1.34 10.47
C GLY A 168 10.06 -2.19 9.67
N PRO A 169 10.36 -3.49 9.50
CA PRO A 169 9.48 -4.43 8.82
C PRO A 169 8.13 -4.59 9.54
N ALA A 170 7.15 -5.12 8.83
CA ALA A 170 5.78 -5.37 9.31
C ALA A 170 5.71 -6.10 10.67
N GLU A 171 6.63 -7.03 10.94
CA GLU A 171 6.66 -7.83 12.16
C GLU A 171 7.39 -7.16 13.33
N ARG A 172 8.29 -6.20 13.05
CA ARG A 172 9.14 -5.59 14.08
C ARG A 172 9.38 -4.11 13.80
N THR A 173 8.94 -3.28 14.72
CA THR A 173 9.13 -1.84 14.64
C THR A 173 10.54 -1.46 15.08
N THR A 174 11.17 -0.47 14.45
CA THR A 174 12.47 0.03 14.93
C THR A 174 12.32 0.86 16.21
N ALA A 175 13.43 1.15 16.88
CA ALA A 175 13.38 2.07 18.01
C ALA A 175 13.01 3.51 17.58
N HIS A 176 13.26 3.90 16.32
CA HIS A 176 12.95 5.23 15.82
C HIS A 176 11.45 5.51 15.81
N LEU A 177 10.65 4.69 15.12
CA LEU A 177 9.19 4.87 15.09
C LEU A 177 8.58 4.78 16.49
N TYR A 178 9.12 3.93 17.37
CA TYR A 178 8.63 3.82 18.74
C TYR A 178 8.83 5.11 19.55
N VAL A 179 10.01 5.71 19.44
CA VAL A 179 10.38 6.91 20.21
C VAL A 179 9.79 8.18 19.60
N ALA A 180 9.52 8.20 18.30
CA ALA A 180 8.89 9.32 17.61
C ALA A 180 7.60 9.81 18.30
N SER A 181 7.42 11.14 18.36
CA SER A 181 6.12 11.71 18.73
C SER A 181 5.02 11.28 17.74
N PRO A 182 3.73 11.32 18.11
CA PRO A 182 2.65 11.03 17.17
C PRO A 182 2.80 11.79 15.84
N ASP A 183 3.14 13.08 15.90
CA ASP A 183 3.37 13.92 14.72
C ASP A 183 4.58 13.47 13.87
N VAL A 184 5.63 12.93 14.50
CA VAL A 184 6.78 12.39 13.78
C VAL A 184 6.48 10.99 13.23
N GLN A 185 5.70 10.16 13.94
CA GLN A 185 5.20 8.89 13.41
C GLN A 185 4.33 9.13 12.17
N ALA A 186 3.45 10.13 12.23
CA ALA A 186 2.67 10.62 11.10
C ALA A 186 3.56 10.92 9.89
N SER A 187 4.62 11.69 10.14
CA SER A 187 5.55 12.13 9.11
C SER A 187 6.36 10.98 8.52
N ILE A 188 6.79 10.02 9.36
CA ILE A 188 7.45 8.79 8.88
C ILE A 188 6.51 8.01 7.96
N CYS A 189 5.25 7.78 8.37
CA CYS A 189 4.27 7.10 7.52
C CYS A 189 4.00 7.89 6.23
N ARG A 190 3.85 9.21 6.33
CA ARG A 190 3.61 10.11 5.19
C ARG A 190 4.77 10.13 4.21
N LEU A 191 6.01 9.99 4.66
CA LEU A 191 7.17 9.97 3.77
C LEU A 191 7.04 8.86 2.71
N ASN A 192 6.65 7.66 3.12
CA ASN A 192 6.44 6.55 2.19
C ASN A 192 5.42 6.92 1.11
N LEU A 193 4.32 7.51 1.57
CA LEU A 193 3.20 7.93 0.74
C LEU A 193 3.63 9.00 -0.29
N GLU A 194 4.26 10.08 0.18
CA GLU A 194 4.69 11.19 -0.67
C GLU A 194 5.75 10.77 -1.71
N VAL A 195 6.64 9.85 -1.35
CA VAL A 195 7.65 9.31 -2.28
C VAL A 195 7.00 8.50 -3.39
N HIS A 196 6.03 7.63 -3.10
CA HIS A 196 5.29 6.89 -4.12
C HIS A 196 4.44 7.82 -5.03
N GLU A 197 3.80 8.85 -4.46
CA GLU A 197 3.06 9.86 -5.24
C GLU A 197 4.01 10.66 -6.15
N LEU A 198 5.21 11.01 -5.68
CA LEU A 198 6.23 11.68 -6.49
C LEU A 198 6.74 10.78 -7.63
N HIS A 199 7.10 9.52 -7.35
CA HIS A 199 7.48 8.54 -8.38
C HIS A 199 6.45 8.49 -9.49
N THR A 200 5.18 8.41 -9.09
CA THR A 200 4.11 8.31 -10.06
C THR A 200 3.90 9.61 -10.84
N THR A 201 4.05 10.77 -10.20
CA THR A 201 3.99 12.08 -10.89
C THR A 201 5.06 12.17 -11.98
N LEU A 202 6.29 11.76 -11.67
CA LEU A 202 7.42 11.76 -12.61
C LEU A 202 7.19 10.83 -13.81
N GLN A 203 6.64 9.63 -13.58
CA GLN A 203 6.32 8.69 -14.66
C GLN A 203 5.32 9.25 -15.67
N ASN A 204 4.37 10.09 -15.23
CA ASN A 204 3.39 10.71 -16.12
C ASN A 204 3.96 11.89 -16.91
N ASP A 205 4.88 12.65 -16.31
CA ASP A 205 5.55 13.77 -16.99
C ASP A 205 6.40 13.30 -18.17
N GLU A 206 6.95 12.08 -18.13
CA GLU A 206 7.81 11.53 -19.18
C GLU A 206 7.07 11.08 -20.47
N GLN A 207 5.74 11.25 -20.55
CA GLN A 207 4.91 10.73 -21.67
C GLN A 207 5.13 9.23 -21.92
N ALA A 208 5.40 8.49 -20.84
CA ALA A 208 5.48 7.04 -20.90
C ALA A 208 4.12 6.41 -21.23
N ASP A 209 4.13 5.10 -21.43
CA ASP A 209 2.92 4.29 -21.51
C ASP A 209 1.96 4.64 -20.36
N PHE A 210 0.65 4.73 -20.65
CA PHE A 210 -0.37 5.07 -19.65
C PHE A 210 -0.26 4.16 -18.42
N ASN A 211 -0.06 4.75 -17.24
CA ASN A 211 0.18 4.03 -15.99
C ASN A 211 -0.64 4.63 -14.83
N MET A 212 -1.85 4.12 -14.65
CA MET A 212 -2.74 4.50 -13.55
C MET A 212 -3.15 3.29 -12.74
N HIS A 213 -3.31 3.47 -11.43
CA HIS A 213 -3.81 2.47 -10.51
C HIS A 213 -4.84 3.07 -9.56
N ILE A 214 -5.88 2.29 -9.26
CA ILE A 214 -6.78 2.62 -8.15
C ILE A 214 -6.50 1.68 -6.97
N ASN A 215 -6.07 2.22 -5.84
CA ASN A 215 -5.88 1.43 -4.62
C ASN A 215 -7.06 1.58 -3.68
N VAL A 216 -7.59 0.45 -3.22
CA VAL A 216 -8.55 0.39 -2.12
C VAL A 216 -7.86 -0.33 -0.99
N SER A 217 -7.49 0.42 0.04
CA SER A 217 -6.76 -0.14 1.17
C SER A 217 -7.15 0.46 2.51
N TRP A 218 -7.09 -0.35 3.54
CA TRP A 218 -7.49 0.04 4.89
C TRP A 218 -6.29 0.17 5.83
N GLN A 219 -6.39 1.13 6.75
CA GLN A 219 -5.38 1.31 7.78
C GLN A 219 -5.46 0.16 8.79
N ARG A 220 -4.39 -0.65 8.83
CA ARG A 220 -4.23 -1.80 9.71
C ARG A 220 -2.78 -1.95 10.13
N ALA A 221 -2.56 -2.47 11.33
CA ALA A 221 -1.26 -2.99 11.72
C ALA A 221 -1.08 -4.38 11.07
N PRO A 222 -0.05 -4.61 10.23
CA PRO A 222 0.14 -5.90 9.53
C PRO A 222 0.13 -7.12 10.46
N LYS A 223 0.67 -6.99 11.67
CA LYS A 223 0.66 -8.03 12.72
C LYS A 223 -0.73 -8.50 13.17
N LYS A 224 -1.78 -7.74 12.86
CA LYS A 224 -3.18 -8.09 13.12
C LYS A 224 -3.84 -8.78 11.92
N LEU A 225 -3.18 -8.79 10.77
CA LEU A 225 -3.68 -9.49 9.60
C LEU A 225 -3.38 -10.98 9.70
N PRO A 226 -4.29 -11.84 9.23
CA PRO A 226 -4.01 -13.25 9.11
C PRO A 226 -2.97 -13.54 8.02
N GLU A 227 -2.30 -14.68 8.13
CA GLU A 227 -1.41 -15.17 7.08
C GLU A 227 -2.20 -15.49 5.80
N LEU A 228 -1.58 -15.26 4.64
CA LEU A 228 -2.14 -15.54 3.34
C LEU A 228 -2.13 -17.06 3.08
N PRO A 229 -3.31 -17.71 2.91
CA PRO A 229 -3.38 -19.15 2.75
C PRO A 229 -2.71 -19.67 1.47
N ASP A 230 -2.23 -20.91 1.50
CA ASP A 230 -1.57 -21.56 0.37
C ASP A 230 -2.45 -21.70 -0.89
N CYS A 231 -3.79 -21.67 -0.75
CA CYS A 231 -4.69 -21.71 -1.91
C CYS A 231 -4.53 -20.47 -2.81
N PHE A 232 -3.96 -19.37 -2.32
CA PHE A 232 -3.65 -18.19 -3.12
C PHE A 232 -2.46 -18.41 -4.07
N ASN A 233 -1.60 -19.40 -3.83
CA ASN A 233 -0.39 -19.62 -4.65
C ASN A 233 -0.73 -19.82 -6.14
N ASP A 234 -1.91 -20.36 -6.45
CA ASP A 234 -2.37 -20.56 -7.83
C ASP A 234 -2.98 -19.29 -8.49
N LEU A 235 -3.21 -18.22 -7.73
CA LEU A 235 -3.65 -16.92 -8.28
C LEU A 235 -2.50 -16.06 -8.80
N PHE A 236 -1.26 -16.35 -8.37
CA PHE A 236 -0.10 -15.56 -8.74
C PHE A 236 0.28 -15.79 -10.20
N THR A 237 0.38 -14.69 -10.96
CA THR A 237 0.71 -14.66 -12.38
C THR A 237 1.67 -13.53 -12.69
N LYS A 238 2.57 -13.74 -13.64
CA LYS A 238 3.47 -12.71 -14.18
C LYS A 238 2.77 -11.83 -15.23
N TYR A 239 1.59 -12.27 -15.69
CA TYR A 239 0.79 -11.59 -16.70
C TYR A 239 -0.38 -10.86 -16.05
N ALA A 240 -0.25 -9.54 -15.88
CA ALA A 240 -1.36 -8.66 -15.54
C ALA A 240 -1.76 -7.80 -16.75
N LYS A 241 -3.06 -7.58 -16.89
CA LYS A 241 -3.65 -6.81 -17.98
C LYS A 241 -4.32 -5.55 -17.47
N PHE A 242 -4.52 -4.60 -18.38
CA PHE A 242 -5.34 -3.42 -18.14
C PHE A 242 -6.73 -3.84 -17.61
N GLY A 243 -7.19 -3.19 -16.56
CA GLY A 243 -8.46 -3.44 -15.87
C GLY A 243 -8.46 -4.64 -14.91
N ASP A 244 -7.35 -5.38 -14.76
CA ASP A 244 -7.29 -6.46 -13.77
C ASP A 244 -7.35 -5.90 -12.34
N VAL A 245 -8.04 -6.63 -11.47
CA VAL A 245 -8.08 -6.37 -10.02
C VAL A 245 -7.17 -7.37 -9.34
N LEU A 246 -6.22 -6.86 -8.57
CA LEU A 246 -5.11 -7.58 -7.98
C LEU A 246 -5.19 -7.47 -6.46
N LEU A 247 -4.71 -8.50 -5.75
CA LEU A 247 -4.56 -8.47 -4.30
C LEU A 247 -3.64 -7.32 -3.91
N GLY A 248 -4.05 -6.50 -2.94
CA GLY A 248 -3.22 -5.42 -2.41
C GLY A 248 -2.01 -5.95 -1.63
N TYR A 249 -1.01 -5.10 -1.44
CA TYR A 249 0.18 -5.38 -0.63
C TYR A 249 0.05 -4.72 0.76
N PRO A 250 -0.35 -5.46 1.81
CA PRO A 250 -0.68 -4.86 3.11
C PRO A 250 0.51 -4.74 4.08
N GLN A 251 1.73 -4.96 3.61
CA GLN A 251 2.93 -5.06 4.43
C GLN A 251 3.98 -4.02 3.98
N ILE A 252 5.02 -3.82 4.78
CA ILE A 252 6.10 -2.87 4.48
C ILE A 252 7.13 -3.56 3.58
N GLY A 253 7.64 -2.84 2.57
CA GLY A 253 8.63 -3.33 1.60
C GLY A 253 8.09 -3.25 0.17
N LYS A 254 8.75 -3.96 -0.75
CA LYS A 254 8.31 -4.10 -2.15
C LYS A 254 8.03 -5.56 -2.46
N THR A 255 7.15 -5.81 -3.43
CA THR A 255 7.05 -7.11 -4.07
C THR A 255 8.21 -7.32 -5.05
N HIS A 256 8.47 -8.58 -5.42
CA HIS A 256 9.49 -8.90 -6.41
C HIS A 256 9.20 -8.26 -7.77
N ILE A 257 7.92 -8.15 -8.12
CA ILE A 257 7.50 -7.60 -9.40
C ILE A 257 7.66 -6.07 -9.44
N GLU A 258 7.48 -5.39 -8.32
CA GLU A 258 7.76 -3.95 -8.16
C GLU A 258 9.27 -3.70 -8.23
N ALA A 259 10.08 -4.44 -7.48
CA ALA A 259 11.54 -4.31 -7.51
C ALA A 259 12.12 -4.51 -8.92
N TYR A 260 11.60 -5.48 -9.68
CA TYR A 260 11.99 -5.65 -11.08
C TYR A 260 11.52 -4.50 -11.98
N ALA A 261 10.28 -4.02 -11.80
CA ALA A 261 9.73 -2.94 -12.63
C ALA A 261 10.45 -1.59 -12.39
N GLU A 262 11.06 -1.41 -11.24
CA GLU A 262 11.80 -0.20 -10.84
C GLU A 262 13.32 -0.30 -11.14
N ASP A 263 13.77 -1.38 -11.78
CA ASP A 263 15.19 -1.69 -12.06
C ASP A 263 16.05 -1.68 -10.77
N ASP A 264 15.50 -2.14 -9.65
CA ASP A 264 16.24 -2.20 -8.39
C ASP A 264 17.25 -3.37 -8.41
N GLU A 265 18.54 -3.01 -8.36
CA GLU A 265 19.65 -3.98 -8.49
C GLU A 265 19.91 -4.78 -7.21
N GLU A 266 19.42 -4.34 -6.03
CA GLU A 266 19.77 -4.90 -4.72
C GLU A 266 18.55 -5.28 -3.86
N LEU A 267 18.20 -6.58 -3.82
CA LEU A 267 17.10 -7.10 -2.99
C LEU A 267 17.32 -6.94 -1.47
N GLU A 268 18.58 -6.86 -1.04
CA GLU A 268 18.95 -6.90 0.39
C GLU A 268 18.57 -5.61 1.13
N ASP A 269 18.53 -4.47 0.44
CA ASP A 269 18.36 -3.16 1.07
C ASP A 269 16.87 -2.74 1.19
N GLU A 270 16.00 -3.22 0.30
CA GLU A 270 14.63 -2.68 0.15
C GLU A 270 13.51 -3.54 0.77
N HIS A 271 13.87 -4.58 1.53
CA HIS A 271 12.90 -5.52 2.11
C HIS A 271 11.95 -6.10 1.06
N VAL A 272 12.50 -6.66 -0.02
CA VAL A 272 11.71 -7.29 -1.06
C VAL A 272 11.16 -8.63 -0.55
N GLU A 273 9.84 -8.72 -0.42
CA GLU A 273 9.18 -9.89 0.17
C GLU A 273 7.90 -10.27 -0.60
N PRO A 274 7.55 -11.57 -0.65
CA PRO A 274 6.26 -11.98 -1.19
C PRO A 274 5.12 -11.57 -0.26
N ILE A 275 3.90 -11.44 -0.78
CA ILE A 275 2.71 -11.19 0.05
C ILE A 275 2.54 -12.32 1.07
N LYS A 276 2.63 -11.98 2.36
CA LYS A 276 2.52 -12.92 3.48
C LYS A 276 1.20 -12.82 4.22
N PHE A 277 0.54 -11.66 4.18
CA PHE A 277 -0.68 -11.40 4.95
C PHE A 277 -1.88 -11.20 4.02
N LEU A 278 -3.05 -11.64 4.48
CA LEU A 278 -4.32 -11.43 3.81
C LEU A 278 -5.01 -10.19 4.40
N SER A 279 -5.13 -9.15 3.59
CA SER A 279 -6.02 -8.00 3.86
C SER A 279 -7.22 -8.03 2.93
N GLY A 280 -8.17 -7.12 3.18
CA GLY A 280 -9.23 -6.82 2.22
C GLY A 280 -8.74 -5.93 1.08
N ASP A 281 -7.48 -5.51 1.05
CA ASP A 281 -7.01 -4.50 0.10
C ASP A 281 -7.01 -5.05 -1.34
N MET A 282 -7.21 -4.15 -2.30
CA MET A 282 -7.07 -4.44 -3.73
C MET A 282 -6.43 -3.28 -4.49
N LEU A 283 -5.76 -3.62 -5.58
CA LEU A 283 -5.21 -2.70 -6.56
C LEU A 283 -5.87 -2.97 -7.91
N ILE A 284 -6.43 -1.93 -8.52
CA ILE A 284 -6.99 -1.98 -9.87
C ILE A 284 -5.94 -1.42 -10.82
N LYS A 285 -5.47 -2.24 -11.75
CA LYS A 285 -4.41 -1.86 -12.68
C LYS A 285 -4.99 -1.27 -13.96
N PHE A 286 -4.75 0.01 -14.22
CA PHE A 286 -4.99 0.66 -15.50
C PHE A 286 -3.66 1.07 -16.14
N ALA A 287 -2.86 0.06 -16.46
CA ALA A 287 -1.55 0.25 -17.08
C ALA A 287 -1.34 -0.76 -18.20
N THR A 288 -0.36 -0.52 -19.07
CA THR A 288 -0.02 -1.40 -20.21
C THR A 288 0.10 -2.87 -19.82
N ASP A 289 -0.42 -3.74 -20.68
CA ASP A 289 -0.38 -5.19 -20.48
C ASP A 289 1.06 -5.70 -20.37
N GLN A 290 1.28 -6.66 -19.47
CA GLN A 290 2.58 -7.33 -19.42
C GLN A 290 2.72 -8.30 -20.59
N HIS A 291 3.67 -7.99 -21.47
CA HIS A 291 3.97 -8.78 -22.66
C HIS A 291 5.06 -9.84 -22.42
N GLU A 292 5.16 -10.82 -23.32
CA GLU A 292 6.05 -11.97 -23.18
C GLU A 292 7.53 -11.59 -22.97
N SER A 293 8.01 -10.51 -23.60
CA SER A 293 9.38 -10.02 -23.42
C SER A 293 9.64 -9.52 -22.01
N TRP A 294 8.66 -8.83 -21.41
CA TRP A 294 8.75 -8.33 -20.04
C TRP A 294 8.78 -9.50 -19.05
N VAL A 295 7.87 -10.47 -19.22
CA VAL A 295 7.83 -11.67 -18.37
C VAL A 295 9.13 -12.48 -18.48
N LYS A 296 9.69 -12.59 -19.69
CA LYS A 296 10.99 -13.25 -19.89
C LYS A 296 12.12 -12.52 -19.15
N GLY A 297 12.12 -11.19 -19.16
CA GLY A 297 13.09 -10.39 -18.42
C GLY A 297 12.93 -10.57 -16.90
N PHE A 298 11.70 -10.62 -16.42
CA PHE A 298 11.43 -10.89 -15.00
C PHE A 298 11.92 -12.27 -14.57
N ASP A 299 11.74 -13.29 -15.42
CA ASP A 299 12.23 -14.65 -15.15
C ASP A 299 13.76 -14.71 -15.09
N GLU A 300 14.43 -13.99 -15.99
CA GLU A 300 15.89 -13.87 -15.98
C GLU A 300 16.37 -13.19 -14.70
N TRP A 301 15.72 -12.09 -14.30
CA TRP A 301 16.02 -11.39 -13.06
C TRP A 301 15.80 -12.26 -11.82
N LEU A 302 14.70 -13.02 -11.73
CA LEU A 302 14.47 -13.95 -10.61
C LEU A 302 15.61 -14.99 -10.49
N VAL A 303 16.08 -15.52 -11.62
CA VAL A 303 17.22 -16.47 -11.63
C VAL A 303 18.52 -15.81 -11.17
N GLU A 304 18.77 -14.57 -11.58
CA GLU A 304 19.94 -13.78 -11.14
C GLU A 304 19.92 -13.56 -9.62
N GLN A 305 18.73 -13.38 -9.04
CA GLN A 305 18.51 -13.27 -7.60
C GLN A 305 18.50 -14.64 -6.87
N GLY A 306 18.75 -15.74 -7.57
CA GLY A 306 18.79 -17.09 -6.99
C GLY A 306 17.41 -17.68 -6.65
N LEU A 307 16.35 -17.14 -7.23
CA LEU A 307 14.97 -17.60 -7.08
C LEU A 307 14.58 -18.52 -8.24
N ASP A 308 13.59 -19.39 -8.03
CA ASP A 308 13.05 -20.28 -9.07
C ASP A 308 11.79 -19.63 -9.69
N PRO A 309 11.81 -19.17 -10.95
CA PRO A 309 10.65 -18.54 -11.58
C PRO A 309 9.41 -19.43 -11.65
N GLU A 310 9.55 -20.75 -11.49
CA GLU A 310 8.45 -21.71 -11.49
C GLU A 310 7.93 -22.04 -10.07
N ASP A 311 8.53 -21.48 -9.02
CA ASP A 311 8.06 -21.69 -7.65
C ASP A 311 6.79 -20.89 -7.36
N LYS A 312 5.66 -21.58 -7.43
CA LYS A 312 4.34 -21.02 -7.07
C LYS A 312 4.25 -20.54 -5.62
N LYS A 313 5.05 -21.10 -4.70
CA LYS A 313 5.08 -20.64 -3.30
C LYS A 313 5.87 -19.35 -3.13
N GLY A 314 6.69 -19.01 -4.12
CA GLY A 314 7.45 -17.78 -4.18
C GLY A 314 6.58 -16.53 -4.31
N ARG A 315 5.35 -16.65 -4.85
CA ARG A 315 4.37 -15.54 -4.95
C ARG A 315 4.97 -14.28 -5.60
N TYR A 316 5.83 -14.46 -6.60
CA TYR A 316 6.63 -13.39 -7.18
C TYR A 316 5.84 -12.42 -8.06
N GLY A 317 4.70 -12.85 -8.60
CA GLY A 317 3.88 -12.07 -9.52
C GLY A 317 2.70 -11.34 -8.86
N PHE A 318 1.68 -11.06 -9.68
CA PHE A 318 0.42 -10.48 -9.24
C PHE A 318 -0.59 -11.57 -8.87
N ALA A 319 -1.27 -11.46 -7.74
CA ALA A 319 -2.41 -12.33 -7.43
C ALA A 319 -3.70 -11.73 -7.97
N LYS A 320 -4.24 -12.29 -9.06
CA LYS A 320 -5.44 -11.77 -9.70
C LYS A 320 -6.72 -12.21 -8.95
N LEU A 321 -7.57 -11.23 -8.66
CA LEU A 321 -8.85 -11.40 -7.97
C LEU A 321 -10.06 -11.27 -8.91
N GLY A 322 -9.92 -10.52 -9.99
CA GLY A 322 -11.02 -10.24 -10.90
C GLY A 322 -10.68 -9.17 -11.93
N ARG A 323 -11.71 -8.45 -12.40
CA ARG A 323 -11.57 -7.42 -13.43
C ARG A 323 -12.64 -6.36 -13.34
N VAL A 324 -12.30 -5.14 -13.73
CA VAL A 324 -13.26 -4.06 -13.99
C VAL A 324 -14.16 -4.43 -15.16
N VAL A 325 -15.46 -4.18 -15.00
CA VAL A 325 -16.48 -4.41 -16.03
C VAL A 325 -16.49 -3.25 -17.01
N ASP A 326 -16.48 -3.56 -18.31
CA ASP A 326 -16.64 -2.59 -19.41
C ASP A 326 -15.65 -1.41 -19.38
N ALA A 327 -14.40 -1.64 -18.94
CA ALA A 327 -13.33 -0.65 -18.99
C ALA A 327 -12.22 -1.03 -19.98
N ASP A 328 -11.89 -0.09 -20.86
CA ASP A 328 -10.69 -0.08 -21.70
C ASP A 328 -9.92 1.23 -21.51
N LEU A 329 -8.78 1.36 -22.19
CA LEU A 329 -7.92 2.53 -22.08
C LEU A 329 -8.67 3.82 -22.44
N GLU A 330 -9.40 3.82 -23.56
CA GLU A 330 -10.15 4.99 -24.02
C GLU A 330 -11.21 5.41 -23.00
N PHE A 331 -11.91 4.46 -22.39
CA PHE A 331 -12.88 4.74 -21.34
C PHE A 331 -12.22 5.40 -20.13
N VAL A 332 -11.10 4.86 -19.66
CA VAL A 332 -10.40 5.36 -18.48
C VAL A 332 -9.83 6.75 -18.73
N GLU A 333 -9.13 6.97 -19.84
CA GLU A 333 -8.58 8.28 -20.22
C GLU A 333 -9.67 9.35 -20.35
N ASN A 334 -10.82 9.00 -20.94
CA ASN A 334 -11.87 9.99 -21.18
C ASN A 334 -12.79 10.21 -19.98
N ASN A 335 -12.93 9.26 -19.06
CA ASN A 335 -13.97 9.32 -18.02
C ASN A 335 -13.43 9.34 -16.61
N ILE A 336 -12.27 8.75 -16.34
CA ILE A 336 -11.71 8.64 -14.99
C ILE A 336 -10.51 9.57 -14.83
N SER A 337 -9.62 9.51 -15.82
CA SER A 337 -8.33 10.18 -15.80
C SER A 337 -8.45 11.70 -15.60
N GLY A 338 -7.75 12.22 -14.60
CA GLY A 338 -7.68 13.62 -14.17
C GLY A 338 -8.96 14.15 -13.52
N LYS A 339 -10.00 13.32 -13.37
CA LYS A 339 -11.34 13.76 -12.95
C LYS A 339 -11.72 13.39 -11.54
N TYR A 340 -11.24 12.25 -11.04
CA TYR A 340 -11.60 11.74 -9.72
C TYR A 340 -10.36 11.63 -8.84
N ASP A 341 -10.53 11.89 -7.55
CA ASP A 341 -9.45 11.85 -6.57
C ASP A 341 -9.84 11.16 -5.25
N ASP A 342 -11.07 10.64 -5.16
CA ASP A 342 -11.56 9.95 -3.97
C ASP A 342 -12.60 8.85 -4.27
N ILE A 343 -12.73 7.91 -3.33
CA ILE A 343 -13.80 6.90 -3.27
C ILE A 343 -14.65 7.18 -2.03
N ASP A 344 -15.87 7.68 -2.21
CA ASP A 344 -16.74 8.02 -1.08
C ASP A 344 -17.73 6.92 -0.71
N ARG A 345 -17.89 5.91 -1.56
CA ARG A 345 -18.81 4.80 -1.30
C ARG A 345 -18.34 3.51 -1.95
N ILE A 346 -18.44 2.42 -1.19
CA ILE A 346 -18.25 1.05 -1.68
C ILE A 346 -19.56 0.29 -1.50
N SER A 347 -19.99 -0.44 -2.53
CA SER A 347 -21.23 -1.23 -2.49
C SER A 347 -20.96 -2.69 -2.83
N VAL A 348 -21.52 -3.59 -2.02
CA VAL A 348 -21.45 -5.05 -2.18
C VAL A 348 -22.74 -5.68 -1.64
N ASP A 349 -23.23 -6.75 -2.28
CA ASP A 349 -24.41 -7.50 -1.85
C ASP A 349 -25.65 -6.62 -1.56
N GLY A 350 -25.81 -5.52 -2.31
CA GLY A 350 -26.88 -4.53 -2.11
C GLY A 350 -26.75 -3.65 -0.86
N LYS A 351 -25.64 -3.75 -0.11
CA LYS A 351 -25.27 -2.84 0.98
C LYS A 351 -24.40 -1.70 0.45
N HIS A 352 -24.44 -0.56 1.14
CA HIS A 352 -23.62 0.62 0.86
C HIS A 352 -22.82 1.03 2.09
N TYR A 353 -21.52 1.23 1.90
CA TYR A 353 -20.57 1.66 2.92
C TYR A 353 -20.01 3.02 2.51
N TYR A 354 -20.27 4.04 3.34
CA TYR A 354 -19.92 5.43 3.06
C TYR A 354 -18.64 5.82 3.80
N TYR A 355 -17.77 6.53 3.09
CA TYR A 355 -16.50 7.09 3.56
C TYR A 355 -16.52 8.60 3.32
N ASP A 356 -17.36 9.28 4.11
CA ASP A 356 -17.66 10.72 4.00
C ASP A 356 -16.50 11.59 4.51
N TYR A 357 -15.31 11.39 3.93
CA TYR A 357 -14.10 12.16 4.18
C TYR A 357 -13.16 12.10 2.98
N SER A 358 -12.39 13.17 2.79
CA SER A 358 -11.34 13.31 1.77
C SER A 358 -9.97 13.48 2.41
N ARG A 359 -8.91 13.11 1.68
CA ARG A 359 -7.52 13.46 2.03
C ARG A 359 -7.28 14.97 2.11
N PHE A 360 -8.18 15.79 1.54
CA PHE A 360 -8.11 17.24 1.57
C PHE A 360 -8.91 17.88 2.72
N ASP A 361 -9.57 17.09 3.56
CA ASP A 361 -10.26 17.62 4.73
C ASP A 361 -9.24 18.09 5.79
N ASP A 362 -9.50 19.22 6.45
CA ASP A 362 -8.59 19.81 7.46
C ASP A 362 -8.26 18.85 8.62
N ASP A 363 -9.19 17.95 8.96
CA ASP A 363 -9.05 16.98 10.05
C ASP A 363 -8.62 15.59 9.59
N TYR A 364 -8.31 15.42 8.29
CA TYR A 364 -7.95 14.12 7.73
C TYR A 364 -6.71 13.52 8.42
N GLU A 365 -5.68 14.35 8.67
CA GLU A 365 -4.48 13.92 9.39
C GLU A 365 -4.81 13.42 10.79
N GLU A 366 -5.60 14.16 11.57
CA GLU A 366 -6.00 13.75 12.91
C GLU A 366 -6.75 12.41 12.88
N ARG A 367 -7.65 12.22 11.90
CA ARG A 367 -8.35 10.94 11.70
C ARG A 367 -7.39 9.82 11.40
N PHE A 368 -6.48 10.00 10.44
CA PHE A 368 -5.47 9.00 10.08
C PHE A 368 -4.64 8.58 11.29
N LEU A 369 -4.17 9.53 12.10
CA LEU A 369 -3.40 9.25 13.31
C LEU A 369 -4.19 8.54 14.39
N GLY A 370 -5.49 8.85 14.52
CA GLY A 370 -6.39 8.09 15.39
C GLY A 370 -6.36 6.59 15.12
N TYR A 371 -6.22 6.19 13.85
CA TYR A 371 -6.18 4.78 13.44
C TYR A 371 -4.78 4.15 13.40
N LEU A 372 -3.69 4.92 13.49
CA LEU A 372 -2.33 4.35 13.61
C LEU A 372 -2.16 3.54 14.91
N HIS A 373 -2.99 3.79 15.92
CA HIS A 373 -2.93 3.14 17.22
C HIS A 373 -3.96 2.01 17.40
N ASP A 374 -4.89 1.85 16.44
CA ASP A 374 -5.97 0.84 16.45
C ASP A 374 -5.57 -0.50 15.83
#